data_AF-A0A7K2EDR5-F1
#
_entry.id   AF-A0A7K2EDR5-F1
#
_cell.length_a   1.000
_cell.length_b   1.000
_cell.length_c   1.000
_cell.angle_alpha   90.00
_cell.angle_beta   90.00
_cell.angle_gamma   90.00
#
_symmetry.space_group_name_H-M   'P 1'
#
loop_
_entity.id
_entity.type
_entity.pdbx_description
1 polymer ?
#
loop_
_entity_poly.entity_id
_entity_poly.type
_entity_poly.pdbx_seq_one_letter_code
_entity_poly.pdbx_strand_id
1 'polypeptide(L)'
;MARKQGAIDEEGAPVAERRRQPTPRRERASPAQFMREVRAELRKVSWPTRSEVVNYSIVTLVVVVILTAVIGALDYGFGEAVLKLFER
;
A
#
# COMPACT_ATOMS: atom_id res chain seq x y z
N MET A 1 -10.72 -64.76 -25.86
CA MET A 1 -11.65 -63.83 -25.17
C MET A 1 -11.51 -64.04 -23.68
N ALA A 2 -10.79 -63.16 -22.97
CA ALA A 2 -10.50 -63.30 -21.54
C ALA A 2 -11.35 -62.32 -20.74
N ARG A 3 -12.11 -62.83 -19.76
CA ARG A 3 -12.80 -62.02 -18.75
C ARG A 3 -11.79 -61.60 -17.68
N LYS A 4 -11.66 -60.30 -17.43
CA LYS A 4 -11.22 -59.78 -16.13
C LYS A 4 -12.40 -59.03 -15.52
N GLN A 5 -12.96 -59.68 -14.51
CA GLN A 5 -14.09 -59.22 -13.71
C GLN A 5 -13.60 -58.07 -12.81
N GLY A 6 -14.28 -56.94 -12.86
CA GLY A 6 -14.16 -55.90 -11.84
C GLY A 6 -14.96 -56.32 -10.62
N ALA A 7 -14.32 -56.33 -9.46
CA ALA A 7 -14.97 -56.63 -8.19
C ALA A 7 -16.07 -55.60 -7.91
N ILE A 8 -17.31 -56.08 -7.88
CA ILE A 8 -18.50 -55.38 -7.42
C ILE A 8 -18.72 -55.77 -5.95
N ASP A 9 -19.09 -54.81 -5.11
CA ASP A 9 -19.51 -55.08 -3.73
C ASP A 9 -20.91 -55.74 -3.71
N GLU A 10 -21.35 -56.26 -2.56
CA GLU A 10 -22.59 -57.06 -2.44
C GLU A 10 -23.88 -56.30 -2.83
N GLU A 11 -23.82 -54.98 -3.00
CA GLU A 11 -24.93 -54.14 -3.49
C GLU A 11 -24.84 -53.82 -5.00
N GLY A 12 -23.87 -54.39 -5.71
CA GLY A 12 -23.75 -54.28 -7.16
C GLY A 12 -23.24 -52.94 -7.66
N ALA A 13 -22.60 -52.14 -6.81
CA ALA A 13 -22.00 -50.87 -7.19
C ALA A 13 -20.48 -51.04 -7.45
N PRO A 14 -19.90 -50.35 -8.44
CA PRO A 14 -18.45 -50.32 -8.60
C PRO A 14 -17.81 -49.55 -7.44
N VAL A 15 -16.96 -50.20 -6.65
CA VAL A 15 -16.21 -49.68 -5.47
C VAL A 15 -15.28 -48.48 -5.79
N ALA A 16 -15.26 -48.01 -7.04
CA ALA A 16 -14.44 -46.88 -7.49
C ALA A 16 -14.95 -45.51 -7.00
N GLU A 17 -16.17 -45.42 -6.47
CA GLU A 17 -16.81 -44.16 -6.07
C GLU A 17 -16.49 -43.75 -4.61
N ARG A 18 -15.35 -44.14 -4.04
CA ARG A 18 -14.86 -43.48 -2.82
C ARG A 18 -14.34 -42.10 -3.21
N ARG A 19 -15.30 -41.18 -3.40
CA ARG A 19 -15.19 -39.75 -3.67
C ARG A 19 -13.88 -39.21 -3.11
N ARG A 20 -12.85 -39.14 -3.96
CA ARG A 20 -11.66 -38.31 -3.70
C ARG A 20 -12.17 -36.88 -3.58
N GLN A 21 -12.33 -36.40 -2.36
CA GLN A 21 -12.51 -34.97 -2.15
C GLN A 21 -11.25 -34.30 -2.70
N PRO A 22 -11.38 -33.40 -3.69
CA PRO A 22 -10.24 -32.62 -4.12
C PRO A 22 -9.83 -31.76 -2.93
N THR A 23 -8.61 -31.98 -2.42
CA THR A 23 -7.99 -31.07 -1.45
C THR A 23 -8.09 -29.65 -1.99
N PRO A 24 -8.59 -28.67 -1.21
CA PRO A 24 -8.71 -27.31 -1.70
C PRO A 24 -7.30 -26.84 -2.06
N ARG A 25 -7.05 -26.65 -3.36
CA ARG A 25 -5.88 -25.91 -3.82
C ARG A 25 -5.97 -24.58 -3.10
N ARG A 26 -5.00 -24.27 -2.23
CA ARG A 26 -4.83 -22.91 -1.72
C ARG A 26 -4.71 -22.02 -2.95
N GLU A 27 -5.80 -21.36 -3.31
CA GLU A 27 -5.84 -20.33 -4.35
C GLU A 27 -4.93 -19.21 -3.83
N ARG A 28 -3.67 -19.25 -4.27
CA ARG A 28 -2.78 -18.11 -4.10
C ARG A 28 -3.48 -16.96 -4.81
N ALA A 29 -3.70 -15.86 -4.09
CA ALA A 29 -4.32 -14.68 -4.66
C ALA A 29 -3.58 -14.31 -5.96
N SER A 30 -4.31 -14.32 -7.08
CA SER A 30 -3.72 -13.95 -8.36
C SER A 30 -3.35 -12.47 -8.34
N PRO A 31 -2.32 -12.01 -9.09
CA PRO A 31 -1.98 -10.60 -9.18
C PRO A 31 -3.16 -9.70 -9.60
N ALA A 32 -4.06 -10.23 -10.43
CA ALA A 32 -5.28 -9.55 -10.83
C ALA A 32 -6.27 -9.36 -9.66
N GLN A 33 -6.36 -10.36 -8.77
CA GLN A 33 -7.20 -10.31 -7.58
C GLN A 33 -6.64 -9.33 -6.54
N PHE A 34 -5.32 -9.32 -6.34
CA PHE A 34 -4.63 -8.34 -5.50
C PHE A 34 -4.88 -6.90 -5.99
N MET A 35 -4.78 -6.63 -7.30
CA MET A 35 -5.02 -5.28 -7.83
C MET A 35 -6.47 -4.81 -7.66
N ARG A 36 -7.42 -5.74 -7.73
CA ARG A 36 -8.84 -5.49 -7.45
C ARG A 36 -9.05 -5.14 -5.97
N GLU A 37 -8.39 -5.85 -5.07
CA GLU A 37 -8.41 -5.58 -3.63
C GLU A 37 -7.78 -4.23 -3.28
N VAL A 38 -6.61 -3.90 -3.86
CA VAL A 38 -5.96 -2.59 -3.68
C VAL A 38 -6.86 -1.45 -4.16
N ARG A 39 -7.49 -1.58 -5.33
CA ARG A 39 -8.44 -0.56 -5.82
C ARG A 39 -9.64 -0.41 -4.90
N ALA A 40 -10.14 -1.50 -4.31
CA ALA A 40 -11.24 -1.45 -3.35
C ALA A 40 -10.84 -0.70 -2.07
N GLU A 41 -9.60 -0.88 -1.60
CA GLU A 41 -9.07 -0.18 -0.43
C GLU A 41 -8.76 1.29 -0.72
N LEU A 42 -8.18 1.59 -1.88
CA LEU A 42 -7.90 2.97 -2.32
C LEU A 42 -9.17 3.83 -2.45
N ARG A 43 -10.35 3.21 -2.67
CA ARG A 43 -11.63 3.93 -2.66
C ARG A 43 -12.07 4.36 -1.26
N LYS A 44 -11.53 3.76 -0.20
CA LYS A 44 -11.78 4.19 1.19
C LYS A 44 -10.90 5.36 1.60
N VAL A 45 -9.86 5.67 0.81
CA VAL A 45 -9.01 6.84 1.05
C VAL A 45 -9.83 8.09 0.74
N SER A 46 -10.05 8.89 1.77
CA SER A 46 -10.62 10.23 1.64
C SER A 46 -9.58 11.15 1.02
N TRP A 47 -9.63 11.30 -0.30
CA TRP A 47 -8.79 12.26 -1.00
C TRP A 47 -9.23 13.68 -0.64
N PRO A 48 -8.26 14.55 -0.32
CA PRO A 48 -8.56 15.90 0.13
C PRO A 48 -9.27 16.69 -0.97
N THR A 49 -10.17 17.56 -0.55
CA THR A 49 -10.80 18.55 -1.41
C THR A 49 -9.78 19.57 -1.89
N ARG A 50 -10.06 20.23 -3.03
CA ARG A 50 -9.16 21.28 -3.56
C ARG A 50 -8.91 22.40 -2.54
N SER A 51 -9.92 22.73 -1.74
CA SER A 51 -9.83 23.70 -0.65
C SER A 51 -8.88 23.27 0.46
N GLU A 52 -8.91 22.00 0.87
CA GLU A 52 -7.98 21.50 1.90
C GLU A 52 -6.53 21.55 1.42
N VAL A 53 -6.28 21.13 0.17
CA VAL A 53 -4.94 21.21 -0.42
C VAL A 53 -4.44 22.64 -0.42
N VAL A 54 -5.25 23.59 -0.89
CA VAL A 54 -4.88 25.01 -0.92
C VAL A 54 -4.62 25.56 0.49
N ASN A 55 -5.48 25.25 1.47
CA ASN A 55 -5.30 25.71 2.85
C ASN A 55 -3.99 25.17 3.45
N TYR A 56 -3.71 23.87 3.30
CA TYR A 56 -2.48 23.28 3.81
C TYR A 56 -1.24 23.83 3.10
N SER A 57 -1.31 24.07 1.79
CA SER A 57 -0.23 24.74 1.05
C SER A 57 0.01 26.15 1.57
N ILE A 58 -1.04 26.95 1.79
CA ILE A 58 -0.90 28.33 2.32
C ILE A 58 -0.24 28.32 3.70
N VAL A 59 -0.72 27.47 4.61
CA VAL A 59 -0.14 27.36 5.97
C VAL A 59 1.35 27.00 5.89
N THR A 60 1.70 26.02 5.04
CA THR A 60 3.10 25.62 4.83
C THR A 60 3.93 26.78 4.27
N LEU A 61 3.41 27.52 3.29
CA LEU A 61 4.09 28.64 2.66
C LEU A 61 4.39 29.76 3.66
N VAL A 62 3.42 30.09 4.52
CA VAL A 62 3.60 31.08 5.60
C VAL A 62 4.70 30.63 6.57
N VAL A 63 4.68 29.37 7.00
CA VAL A 63 5.69 28.83 7.91
C VAL A 63 7.09 28.89 7.29
N VAL A 64 7.23 28.51 6.02
CA VAL A 64 8.50 28.57 5.29
C VAL A 64 9.00 30.02 5.18
N VAL A 65 8.13 30.97 4.86
CA VAL A 65 8.49 32.39 4.78
C VAL A 65 9.01 32.91 6.13
N ILE A 66 8.33 32.58 7.24
CA ILE A 66 8.75 33.00 8.57
C ILE A 66 10.11 32.40 8.93
N LEU A 67 10.30 31.09 8.76
CA LEU A 67 11.57 30.42 9.00
C LEU A 67 12.70 31.02 8.17
N THR A 68 12.44 31.25 6.88
CA THR A 68 13.42 31.85 5.96
C THR A 68 13.79 33.26 6.40
N ALA A 69 12.82 34.07 6.82
CA ALA A 69 13.08 35.42 7.32
C ALA A 69 13.90 35.41 8.62
N VAL A 70 13.59 34.51 9.55
CA VAL A 70 14.34 34.37 10.81
C VAL A 70 15.77 33.92 10.54
N ILE A 71 15.96 32.86 9.77
CA ILE A 71 17.29 32.34 9.43
C ILE A 71 18.08 33.42 8.68
N GLY A 72 17.50 34.03 7.65
CA GLY A 72 18.17 35.09 6.90
C GLY A 72 18.53 36.32 7.73
N ALA A 73 17.67 36.70 8.70
CA ALA A 73 17.99 37.78 9.64
C ALA A 73 19.15 37.42 10.57
N LEU A 74 19.20 36.17 11.04
CA LEU A 74 20.31 35.67 11.85
C LEU A 74 21.60 35.61 11.00
N ASP A 75 21.55 35.07 9.79
CA ASP A 75 22.72 35.00 8.88
C ASP A 75 23.29 36.39 8.61
N TYR A 76 22.42 37.37 8.33
CA TYR A 76 22.83 38.76 8.14
C TYR A 76 23.42 39.38 9.43
N GLY A 77 22.74 39.20 10.56
CA GLY A 77 23.17 39.73 11.85
C GLY A 77 24.49 39.14 12.34
N PHE A 78 24.67 37.83 12.23
CA PHE A 78 25.91 37.14 12.57
C PHE A 78 27.02 37.45 11.57
N GLY A 79 26.73 37.53 10.27
CA GLY A 79 27.72 37.89 9.25
C GLY A 79 28.37 39.25 9.55
N GLU A 80 27.55 40.27 9.80
CA GLU A 80 28.04 41.61 10.14
C GLU A 80 28.76 41.65 11.51
N ALA A 81 28.27 40.90 12.50
CA ALA A 81 28.89 40.83 13.82
C ALA A 81 30.27 40.16 13.80
N VAL A 82 30.43 39.10 12.99
CA VAL A 82 31.71 38.39 12.83
C VAL A 82 32.72 39.27 12.10
N LEU A 83 32.33 39.94 11.02
CA LEU A 83 33.21 40.86 10.29
C LEU A 83 33.73 41.98 11.20
N LYS A 84 32.84 42.61 11.99
CA LYS A 84 33.22 43.64 12.96
C LYS A 84 34.10 43.13 14.10
N LEU A 85 34.01 41.85 14.45
CA LEU A 85 34.84 41.24 15.48
C LEU A 85 36.25 40.93 14.97
N PHE A 86 36.41 40.55 13.69
CA PHE A 86 37.70 40.24 13.07
C PHE A 86 38.46 41.47 12.54
N GLU A 87 37.77 42.57 12.25
CA GLU A 87 38.40 43.86 11.91
C GLU A 87 38.87 44.67 13.13
N ARG A 88 38.69 44.14 14.35
CA ARG A 88 39.30 44.64 15.59
C ARG A 88 40.46 43.78 16.03
#